data_AF-A0A7Y2C679-F1
#
_entry.id   AF-A0A7Y2C679-F1
#
_cell.length_a   1.000
_cell.length_b   1.000
_cell.length_c   1.000
_cell.angle_alpha   90.00
_cell.angle_beta   90.00
_cell.angle_gamma   90.00
#
_symmetry.space_group_name_H-M   'P 1'
#
loop_
_entity.id
_entity.type
_entity.pdbx_description
1 polymer ?
#
loop_
_entity_poly.entity_id
_entity_poly.type
_entity_poly.pdbx_seq_one_letter_code
_entity_poly.pdbx_strand_id
1 'polypeptide(L)'
;MSVLDRAIETEQERSKSGVGCFGHWRDVASRSWIQALMILLALLLNVGTPANAALASDLLDRYSFEMATGHSLSISDGATSSVWVFSRDQDTAGQDSAVPPDVVGLRMQLVFTTLSISFGILFLVLFYFLPSDRSYVYFAGLLLSFGAAVFFDFQNDFSPAYWELSVQRGMLTLGLLLSLLFIYESFLPELPRSFAFVGGAVFLAGVSAVWRPESNFDYLMITLVLFWIESSRVLIGASRRRSDGSWTMAAGFATFFVCSTYDVLLDSNLIDSLGGITNGYQFGFLGLCLAAAIFLARSIARSNDALVANKIKIREQELERRLLDAEMSRKTKELEDARALQLSMLPIELPSIPGLDIAAYMNT
;
A
#
# COMPACT_ATOMS: atom_id res chain seq x y z
N MET A 1 35.05 26.72 21.40
CA MET A 1 34.25 25.99 20.40
C MET A 1 35.07 25.81 19.16
N SER A 2 35.48 24.57 18.90
CA SER A 2 36.31 24.22 17.74
C SER A 2 35.48 24.35 16.46
N VAL A 3 36.14 24.50 15.31
CA VAL A 3 35.48 24.47 13.99
C VAL A 3 34.72 23.15 13.78
N LEU A 4 35.17 22.08 14.44
CA LEU A 4 34.52 20.77 14.45
C LEU A 4 33.16 20.80 15.18
N ASP A 5 33.06 21.49 16.31
CA ASP A 5 31.80 21.58 17.08
C ASP A 5 30.71 22.29 16.26
N ARG A 6 31.08 23.33 15.50
CA ARG A 6 30.16 24.02 14.58
C ARG A 6 29.76 23.16 13.37
N ALA A 7 30.64 22.31 12.87
CA ALA A 7 30.32 21.37 11.78
C ALA A 7 29.36 20.26 12.26
N ILE A 8 29.53 19.78 13.49
CA ILE A 8 28.64 18.78 14.10
C ILE A 8 27.27 19.39 14.41
N GLU A 9 27.20 20.61 14.95
CA GLU A 9 25.93 21.32 15.18
C GLU A 9 25.15 21.56 13.88
N THR A 10 25.82 21.98 12.81
CA THR A 10 25.18 22.23 11.52
C THR A 10 24.69 20.95 10.82
N GLU A 11 25.39 19.82 10.98
CA GLU A 11 24.87 18.51 10.53
C GLU A 11 23.71 18.00 11.40
N GLN A 12 23.74 18.28 12.71
CA GLN A 12 22.67 17.89 13.63
C GLN A 12 21.40 18.72 13.39
N GLU A 13 21.53 20.00 13.03
CA GLU A 13 20.42 20.84 12.56
C GLU A 13 19.89 20.40 11.19
N ARG A 14 20.76 20.01 10.24
CA ARG A 14 20.35 19.44 8.95
C ARG A 14 19.67 18.08 9.09
N SER A 15 20.11 17.24 10.03
CA SER A 15 19.47 15.95 10.33
C SER A 15 18.11 16.15 11.00
N LYS A 16 17.96 17.16 11.87
CA LYS A 16 16.66 17.51 12.47
C LYS A 16 15.69 18.13 11.45
N SER A 17 16.18 18.94 10.51
CA SER A 17 15.34 19.53 9.45
C SER A 17 14.97 18.52 8.35
N GLY A 18 15.82 17.54 8.06
CA GLY A 18 15.50 16.43 7.13
C GLY A 18 14.43 15.47 7.65
N VAL A 19 14.38 15.24 8.97
CA VAL A 19 13.29 14.48 9.62
C VAL A 19 11.97 15.26 9.60
N GLY A 20 12.04 16.60 9.63
CA GLY A 20 10.86 17.48 9.51
C GLY A 20 10.14 17.37 8.15
N CYS A 21 10.89 17.17 7.06
CA CYS A 21 10.27 17.06 5.73
C CYS A 21 9.45 15.76 5.60
N PHE A 22 9.99 14.62 6.08
CA PHE A 22 9.26 13.36 6.03
C PHE A 22 8.08 13.29 7.01
N GLY A 23 8.19 13.94 8.18
CA GLY A 23 7.07 14.10 9.12
C GLY A 23 5.95 14.98 8.54
N HIS A 24 6.29 16.07 7.86
CA HIS A 24 5.33 16.91 7.15
C HIS A 24 4.66 16.15 6.00
N TRP A 25 5.42 15.39 5.20
CA TRP A 25 4.84 14.52 4.17
C TRP A 25 3.97 13.39 4.75
N ARG A 26 4.27 12.87 5.95
CA ARG A 26 3.42 11.88 6.64
C ARG A 26 2.08 12.47 7.08
N ASP A 27 2.10 13.69 7.62
CA ASP A 27 0.89 14.39 8.04
C ASP A 27 0.08 14.94 6.86
N VAL A 28 0.74 15.43 5.81
CA VAL A 28 0.08 15.88 4.57
C VAL A 28 -0.47 14.71 3.77
N ALA A 29 0.28 13.60 3.65
CA ALA A 29 -0.21 12.38 3.01
C ALA A 29 -1.38 11.79 3.80
N SER A 30 -1.28 11.61 5.12
CA SER A 30 -2.41 11.05 5.89
C SER A 30 -3.66 11.92 5.83
N ARG A 31 -3.54 13.25 5.88
CA ARG A 31 -4.69 14.17 5.74
C ARG A 31 -5.27 14.18 4.33
N SER A 32 -4.44 14.21 3.29
CA SER A 32 -4.91 14.18 1.90
C SER A 32 -5.53 12.83 1.52
N TRP A 33 -5.01 11.71 2.03
CA TRP A 33 -5.59 10.38 1.85
C TRP A 33 -6.93 10.23 2.55
N ILE A 34 -7.09 10.75 3.77
CA ILE A 34 -8.38 10.75 4.48
C ILE A 34 -9.38 11.65 3.74
N GLN A 35 -8.96 12.80 3.24
CA GLN A 35 -9.83 13.68 2.44
C GLN A 35 -10.24 13.04 1.11
N ALA A 36 -9.31 12.43 0.38
CA ALA A 36 -9.61 11.71 -0.85
C ALA A 36 -10.54 10.51 -0.59
N LEU A 37 -10.32 9.76 0.49
CA LEU A 37 -11.18 8.68 0.93
C LEU A 37 -12.58 9.18 1.31
N MET A 38 -12.69 10.30 2.03
CA MET A 38 -13.97 10.90 2.41
C MET A 38 -14.74 11.44 1.21
N ILE A 39 -14.07 12.08 0.26
CA ILE A 39 -14.67 12.54 -1.00
C ILE A 39 -15.16 11.35 -1.80
N LEU A 40 -14.36 10.29 -1.89
CA LEU A 40 -14.71 9.08 -2.61
C LEU A 40 -15.84 8.29 -1.93
N LEU A 41 -15.86 8.24 -0.59
CA LEU A 41 -16.94 7.67 0.20
C LEU A 41 -18.23 8.49 0.07
N ALA A 42 -18.13 9.81 0.05
CA ALA A 42 -19.26 10.71 -0.18
C ALA A 42 -19.83 10.57 -1.60
N LEU A 43 -18.97 10.41 -2.60
CA LEU A 43 -19.37 10.13 -3.98
C LEU A 43 -20.04 8.75 -4.10
N LEU A 44 -19.52 7.73 -3.41
CA LEU A 44 -20.08 6.37 -3.36
C LEU A 44 -21.45 6.33 -2.67
N LEU A 45 -21.60 7.01 -1.53
CA LEU A 45 -22.87 7.07 -0.78
C LEU A 45 -23.95 7.93 -1.45
N ASN A 46 -23.57 8.76 -2.44
CA ASN A 46 -24.49 9.61 -3.18
C ASN A 46 -25.14 8.94 -4.40
N VAL A 47 -24.79 7.69 -4.70
CA VAL A 47 -25.41 6.92 -5.80
C VAL A 47 -26.76 6.38 -5.31
N GLY A 48 -27.84 7.15 -5.40
CA GLY A 48 -29.17 6.56 -5.24
C GLY A 48 -30.37 7.47 -5.01
N THR A 49 -30.22 8.72 -4.58
CA THR A 49 -31.41 9.58 -4.34
C THR A 49 -31.25 11.01 -4.90
N PRO A 50 -32.32 11.60 -5.46
CA PRO A 50 -32.29 12.99 -5.95
C PRO A 50 -32.04 14.01 -4.83
N ALA A 51 -32.37 13.68 -3.58
CA ALA A 51 -32.08 14.51 -2.41
C ALA A 51 -30.56 14.64 -2.15
N ASN A 52 -29.79 13.61 -2.47
CA ASN A 52 -28.36 13.55 -2.25
C ASN A 52 -27.56 14.36 -3.29
N ALA A 53 -28.12 14.58 -4.49
CA ALA A 53 -27.51 15.42 -5.53
C ALA A 53 -27.41 16.90 -5.10
N ALA A 54 -28.44 17.42 -4.41
CA ALA A 54 -28.45 18.80 -3.90
C ALA A 54 -27.45 19.03 -2.76
N LEU A 55 -27.22 18.00 -1.93
CA LEU A 55 -26.21 18.05 -0.86
C LEU A 55 -24.78 17.98 -1.42
N ALA A 56 -24.56 17.21 -2.49
CA ALA A 56 -23.26 17.15 -3.16
C ALA A 56 -22.89 18.47 -3.83
N SER A 57 -23.83 19.15 -4.49
CA SER A 57 -23.57 20.48 -5.05
C SER A 57 -23.23 21.48 -3.95
N ASP A 58 -23.93 21.45 -2.80
CA ASP A 58 -23.61 22.34 -1.66
C ASP A 58 -22.23 22.03 -1.05
N LEU A 59 -21.83 20.76 -0.96
CA LEU A 59 -20.50 20.39 -0.46
C LEU A 59 -19.39 20.72 -1.47
N LEU A 60 -19.60 20.49 -2.77
CA LEU A 60 -18.64 20.88 -3.82
C LEU A 60 -18.49 22.41 -3.89
N ASP A 61 -19.56 23.17 -3.73
CA ASP A 61 -19.50 24.64 -3.62
C ASP A 61 -18.76 25.09 -2.36
N ARG A 62 -18.97 24.42 -1.21
CA ARG A 62 -18.23 24.74 0.03
C ARG A 62 -16.75 24.39 -0.02
N TYR A 63 -16.37 23.33 -0.73
CA TYR A 63 -14.98 22.87 -0.80
C TYR A 63 -14.19 23.42 -2.00
N SER A 64 -14.85 24.05 -2.98
CA SER A 64 -14.19 24.72 -4.10
C SER A 64 -13.61 26.10 -3.75
N PHE A 65 -13.74 26.57 -2.51
CA PHE A 65 -13.42 27.96 -2.14
C PHE A 65 -11.99 28.25 -1.63
N GLU A 66 -11.05 27.30 -1.61
CA GLU A 66 -9.66 27.58 -1.13
C GLU A 66 -8.53 27.42 -2.17
N MET A 67 -8.84 27.19 -3.45
CA MET A 67 -7.83 27.19 -4.54
C MET A 67 -8.06 28.27 -5.60
N ALA A 68 -8.41 29.49 -5.18
CA ALA A 68 -8.41 30.65 -6.06
C ALA A 68 -7.09 31.45 -5.94
N THR A 69 -6.02 30.97 -6.57
CA THR A 69 -4.98 31.89 -7.05
C THR A 69 -5.60 32.73 -8.16
N GLY A 70 -5.75 34.02 -7.87
CA GLY A 70 -6.51 34.96 -8.68
C GLY A 70 -6.10 35.02 -10.14
N HIS A 71 -6.99 34.54 -11.01
CA HIS A 71 -7.20 35.08 -12.34
C HIS A 71 -8.68 34.85 -12.70
N SER A 72 -9.52 35.84 -12.46
CA SER A 72 -10.87 35.90 -13.00
C SER A 72 -10.79 36.26 -14.48
N LEU A 73 -11.06 35.28 -15.35
CA LEU A 73 -11.25 35.51 -16.78
C LEU A 73 -12.73 35.84 -16.99
N SER A 74 -13.05 37.13 -17.16
CA SER A 74 -14.36 37.56 -17.61
C SER A 74 -14.48 37.29 -19.12
N ILE A 75 -15.27 36.29 -19.50
CA ILE A 75 -15.68 36.10 -20.90
C ILE A 75 -16.87 37.01 -21.15
N SER A 76 -16.69 37.99 -22.03
CA SER A 76 -17.72 38.94 -22.46
C SER A 76 -18.74 38.26 -23.37
N ASP A 77 -20.01 38.55 -23.10
CA ASP A 77 -21.15 38.26 -23.96
C ASP A 77 -20.94 38.77 -25.40
N GLY A 78 -21.10 37.86 -26.36
CA GLY A 78 -20.94 38.17 -27.78
C GLY A 78 -21.55 37.10 -28.67
N ALA A 79 -22.87 37.15 -28.81
CA ALA A 79 -23.66 36.73 -29.98
C ALA A 79 -23.22 35.47 -30.75
N THR A 80 -23.99 34.38 -30.61
CA THR A 80 -24.92 33.93 -31.68
C THR A 80 -25.75 32.76 -31.18
N SER A 81 -27.06 33.01 -31.18
CA SER A 81 -28.13 32.09 -30.87
C SER A 81 -28.17 30.92 -31.86
N SER A 82 -27.83 29.73 -31.38
CA SER A 82 -28.46 28.48 -31.80
C SER A 82 -28.78 27.67 -30.54
N VAL A 83 -29.78 28.17 -29.82
CA VAL A 83 -30.41 27.43 -28.73
C VAL A 83 -31.10 26.24 -29.39
N TRP A 84 -30.46 25.07 -29.31
CA TRP A 84 -31.14 23.81 -29.51
C TRP A 84 -32.16 23.64 -28.38
N VAL A 85 -33.34 24.20 -28.59
CA VAL A 85 -34.53 23.86 -27.80
C VAL A 85 -34.86 22.43 -28.18
N PHE A 86 -34.48 21.49 -27.32
CA PHE A 86 -34.97 20.12 -27.39
C PHE A 86 -36.48 20.16 -27.11
N SER A 87 -37.29 20.27 -28.16
CA SER A 87 -38.75 20.13 -28.07
C SER A 87 -39.03 18.74 -27.54
N ARG A 88 -39.50 18.67 -26.30
CA ARG A 88 -40.00 17.46 -25.68
C ARG A 88 -41.42 17.27 -26.18
N ASP A 89 -41.55 16.74 -27.39
CA ASP A 89 -42.82 16.22 -27.89
C ASP A 89 -43.16 14.96 -27.06
N GLN A 90 -43.80 15.21 -25.91
CA GLN A 90 -44.63 14.24 -25.24
C GLN A 90 -45.89 14.10 -26.07
N ASP A 91 -45.98 13.06 -26.90
CA ASP A 91 -47.26 12.46 -27.34
C ASP A 91 -47.00 11.21 -28.20
N THR A 92 -46.34 10.21 -27.62
CA THR A 92 -46.49 8.80 -28.05
C THR A 92 -46.62 7.93 -26.82
N ALA A 93 -47.82 7.96 -26.23
CA ALA A 93 -48.27 6.94 -25.30
C ALA A 93 -48.39 5.62 -26.07
N GLY A 94 -47.57 4.62 -25.72
CA GLY A 94 -47.69 3.26 -26.25
C GLY A 94 -46.54 2.82 -27.15
N GLN A 95 -45.30 2.95 -26.68
CA GLN A 95 -44.24 2.08 -27.16
C GLN A 95 -43.21 1.94 -26.04
N ASP A 96 -42.92 0.69 -25.67
CA ASP A 96 -41.99 0.27 -24.64
C ASP A 96 -40.82 1.24 -24.53
N SER A 97 -40.87 2.08 -23.49
CA SER A 97 -39.81 3.01 -23.17
C SER A 97 -38.58 2.17 -22.91
N ALA A 98 -37.75 2.02 -23.94
CA ALA A 98 -36.41 1.47 -23.87
C ALA A 98 -35.72 2.22 -22.74
N VAL A 99 -35.72 1.61 -21.56
CA VAL A 99 -35.05 2.14 -20.39
C VAL A 99 -33.61 2.35 -20.86
N PRO A 100 -33.09 3.58 -20.84
CA PRO A 100 -31.74 3.84 -21.30
C PRO A 100 -30.79 2.89 -20.55
N PRO A 101 -29.71 2.43 -21.20
CA PRO A 101 -28.76 1.46 -20.63
C PRO A 101 -28.45 1.82 -19.18
N ASP A 102 -28.44 0.80 -18.31
CA ASP A 102 -28.38 0.96 -16.85
C ASP A 102 -27.27 1.95 -16.43
N VAL A 103 -27.70 3.19 -16.19
CA VAL A 103 -26.82 4.30 -15.84
C VAL A 103 -26.16 4.03 -14.49
N VAL A 104 -26.78 3.22 -13.63
CA VAL A 104 -26.23 2.84 -12.32
C VAL A 104 -25.09 1.85 -12.51
N GLY A 105 -25.30 0.79 -13.30
CA GLY A 105 -24.27 -0.17 -13.66
C GLY A 105 -23.02 0.47 -14.26
N LEU A 106 -23.18 1.38 -15.23
CA LEU A 106 -22.05 2.11 -15.83
C LEU A 106 -21.27 2.94 -14.79
N ARG A 107 -21.98 3.62 -13.86
CA ARG A 107 -21.32 4.40 -12.79
C ARG A 107 -20.55 3.50 -11.84
N MET A 108 -21.13 2.36 -11.46
CA MET A 108 -20.45 1.37 -10.63
C MET A 108 -19.19 0.85 -11.33
N GLN A 109 -19.31 0.44 -12.60
CA GLN A 109 -18.18 0.00 -13.42
C GLN A 109 -17.03 1.01 -13.40
N LEU A 110 -17.33 2.28 -13.72
CA LEU A 110 -16.33 3.34 -13.77
C LEU A 110 -15.64 3.53 -12.42
N VAL A 111 -16.40 3.53 -11.33
CA VAL A 111 -15.84 3.72 -9.99
C VAL A 111 -14.97 2.53 -9.58
N PHE A 112 -15.46 1.30 -9.63
CA PHE A 112 -14.72 0.13 -9.18
C PHE A 112 -13.49 -0.19 -10.05
N THR A 113 -13.61 -0.05 -11.37
CA THR A 113 -12.50 -0.28 -12.30
C THR A 113 -11.41 0.76 -12.11
N THR A 114 -11.77 2.05 -12.14
CA THR A 114 -10.80 3.15 -12.02
C THR A 114 -10.12 3.12 -10.67
N LEU A 115 -10.87 2.87 -9.60
CA LEU A 115 -10.33 2.77 -8.26
C LEU A 115 -9.34 1.62 -8.12
N SER A 116 -9.72 0.42 -8.56
CA SER A 116 -8.87 -0.78 -8.47
C SER A 116 -7.57 -0.60 -9.27
N ILE A 117 -7.66 -0.07 -10.49
CA ILE A 117 -6.47 0.21 -11.33
C ILE A 117 -5.59 1.29 -10.70
N SER A 118 -6.19 2.37 -10.19
CA SER A 118 -5.44 3.47 -9.56
C SER A 118 -4.66 3.00 -8.33
N PHE A 119 -5.31 2.22 -7.44
CA PHE A 119 -4.61 1.61 -6.31
C PHE A 119 -3.56 0.60 -6.79
N GLY A 120 -3.85 -0.21 -7.81
CA GLY A 120 -2.89 -1.15 -8.37
C GLY A 120 -1.60 -0.46 -8.84
N ILE A 121 -1.72 0.64 -9.58
CA ILE A 121 -0.58 1.46 -10.03
C ILE A 121 0.15 2.07 -8.83
N LEU A 122 -0.57 2.62 -7.85
CA LEU A 122 0.03 3.17 -6.64
C LEU A 122 0.89 2.13 -5.92
N PHE A 123 0.39 0.90 -5.75
CA PHE A 123 1.12 -0.16 -5.07
C PHE A 123 2.31 -0.68 -5.89
N LEU A 124 2.26 -0.63 -7.22
CA LEU A 124 3.44 -0.86 -8.07
C LEU A 124 4.51 0.22 -7.87
N VAL A 125 4.10 1.49 -7.78
CA VAL A 125 5.03 2.59 -7.49
C VAL A 125 5.64 2.42 -6.10
N LEU A 126 4.84 2.04 -5.09
CA LEU A 126 5.36 1.73 -3.75
C LEU A 126 6.35 0.57 -3.77
N PHE A 127 6.08 -0.49 -4.54
CA PHE A 127 7.03 -1.59 -4.73
C PHE A 127 8.35 -1.13 -5.35
N TYR A 128 8.30 -0.22 -6.33
CA TYR A 128 9.50 0.34 -6.96
C TYR A 128 10.41 1.04 -5.92
N PHE A 129 9.84 1.71 -4.93
CA PHE A 129 10.60 2.33 -3.84
C PHE A 129 10.97 1.37 -2.71
N LEU A 130 10.19 0.29 -2.49
CA LEU A 130 10.36 -0.68 -1.41
C LEU A 130 10.44 -2.13 -1.95
N PRO A 131 11.45 -2.47 -2.75
CA PRO A 131 11.53 -3.77 -3.44
C PRO A 131 11.77 -4.96 -2.50
N SER A 132 12.06 -4.71 -1.21
CA SER A 132 12.34 -5.76 -0.21
C SER A 132 11.13 -6.59 0.16
N ASP A 133 9.92 -6.06 0.02
CA ASP A 133 8.67 -6.72 0.41
C ASP A 133 7.86 -7.06 -0.85
N ARG A 134 7.73 -8.36 -1.15
CA ARG A 134 7.03 -8.82 -2.36
C ARG A 134 5.52 -8.68 -2.24
N SER A 135 5.00 -8.45 -1.04
CA SER A 135 3.56 -8.30 -0.78
C SER A 135 2.95 -7.16 -1.59
N TYR A 136 3.71 -6.09 -1.87
CA TYR A 136 3.27 -4.96 -2.71
C TYR A 136 2.95 -5.38 -4.14
N VAL A 137 3.78 -6.24 -4.76
CA VAL A 137 3.57 -6.71 -6.14
C VAL A 137 2.35 -7.61 -6.22
N TYR A 138 2.21 -8.55 -5.28
CA TYR A 138 1.07 -9.45 -5.26
C TYR A 138 -0.24 -8.69 -5.03
N PHE A 139 -0.24 -7.71 -4.12
CA PHE A 139 -1.41 -6.88 -3.87
C PHE A 139 -1.74 -5.96 -5.04
N ALA A 140 -0.73 -5.35 -5.67
CA ALA A 140 -0.93 -4.55 -6.87
C ALA A 140 -1.48 -5.38 -8.04
N GLY A 141 -0.92 -6.57 -8.26
CA GLY A 141 -1.39 -7.49 -9.28
C GLY A 141 -2.83 -7.95 -9.00
N LEU A 142 -3.18 -8.24 -7.74
CA LEU A 142 -4.56 -8.53 -7.32
C LEU A 142 -5.51 -7.40 -7.73
N LEU A 143 -5.17 -6.15 -7.42
CA LEU A 143 -5.99 -4.98 -7.73
C LEU A 143 -6.16 -4.77 -9.23
N LEU A 144 -5.09 -4.92 -10.01
CA LEU A 144 -5.14 -4.80 -11.47
C LEU A 144 -5.98 -5.92 -12.10
N SER A 145 -5.79 -7.15 -11.63
CA SER A 145 -6.55 -8.31 -12.08
C SER A 145 -8.04 -8.17 -11.75
N PHE A 146 -8.36 -7.68 -10.55
CA PHE A 146 -9.74 -7.40 -10.15
C PHE A 146 -10.36 -6.25 -10.96
N GLY A 147 -9.63 -5.15 -11.16
CA GLY A 147 -10.10 -4.04 -11.98
C GLY A 147 -10.40 -4.46 -13.42
N ALA A 148 -9.53 -5.29 -14.01
CA ALA A 148 -9.78 -5.88 -15.32
C ALA A 148 -10.99 -6.84 -15.32
N ALA A 149 -11.12 -7.70 -14.30
CA ALA A 149 -12.26 -8.60 -14.17
C ALA A 149 -13.59 -7.83 -14.09
N VAL A 150 -13.68 -6.79 -13.25
CA VAL A 150 -14.87 -5.93 -13.15
C VAL A 150 -15.16 -5.25 -14.49
N PHE A 151 -14.13 -4.72 -15.17
CA PHE A 151 -14.33 -4.08 -16.47
C PHE A 151 -14.98 -5.04 -17.48
N PHE A 152 -14.45 -6.25 -17.63
CA PHE A 152 -14.98 -7.24 -18.60
C PHE A 152 -16.32 -7.85 -18.17
N ASP A 153 -16.61 -7.93 -16.86
CA ASP A 153 -17.92 -8.33 -16.33
C ASP A 153 -19.02 -7.43 -16.92
N PHE A 154 -18.83 -6.11 -16.79
CA PHE A 154 -19.78 -5.14 -17.33
C PHE A 154 -19.78 -5.09 -18.87
N GLN A 155 -18.64 -5.29 -19.56
CA GLN A 155 -18.64 -5.33 -21.03
C GLN A 155 -19.47 -6.51 -21.56
N ASN A 156 -19.39 -7.66 -20.89
CA ASN A 156 -20.15 -8.85 -21.25
C ASN A 156 -21.68 -8.61 -21.15
N ASP A 157 -22.14 -7.76 -20.23
CA ASP A 157 -23.55 -7.37 -20.13
C ASP A 157 -24.02 -6.51 -21.32
N PHE A 158 -23.13 -5.67 -21.88
CA PHE A 158 -23.46 -4.82 -23.03
C PHE A 158 -23.33 -5.54 -24.36
N SER A 159 -22.32 -6.39 -24.51
CA SER A 159 -22.00 -7.09 -25.75
C SER A 159 -21.37 -8.44 -25.40
N PRO A 160 -22.17 -9.52 -25.22
CA PRO A 160 -21.67 -10.82 -24.81
C PRO A 160 -20.79 -11.43 -25.90
N ALA A 161 -19.49 -11.13 -25.86
CA ALA A 161 -18.48 -11.72 -26.70
C ALA A 161 -17.76 -12.82 -25.93
N TYR A 162 -17.68 -14.01 -26.51
CA TYR A 162 -17.08 -15.18 -25.87
C TYR A 162 -15.66 -14.91 -25.31
N TRP A 163 -14.86 -14.11 -26.02
CA TRP A 163 -13.50 -13.79 -25.60
C TRP A 163 -13.46 -12.87 -24.37
N GLU A 164 -14.43 -11.97 -24.19
CA GLU A 164 -14.51 -11.07 -23.04
C GLU A 164 -14.78 -11.87 -21.77
N LEU A 165 -15.72 -12.81 -21.84
CA LEU A 165 -16.01 -13.74 -20.76
C LEU A 165 -14.78 -14.60 -20.44
N SER A 166 -14.08 -15.14 -21.45
CA SER A 166 -12.82 -15.87 -21.24
C SER A 166 -11.76 -15.03 -20.53
N VAL A 167 -11.56 -13.76 -20.94
CA VAL A 167 -10.60 -12.85 -20.29
C VAL A 167 -11.03 -12.55 -18.86
N GLN A 168 -12.31 -12.27 -18.62
CA GLN A 168 -12.85 -12.04 -17.28
C GLN A 168 -12.57 -13.23 -16.35
N ARG A 169 -12.87 -14.46 -16.79
CA ARG A 169 -12.60 -15.67 -15.99
C ARG A 169 -11.11 -15.84 -15.68
N GLY A 170 -10.25 -15.59 -16.67
CA GLY A 170 -8.79 -15.60 -16.47
C GLY A 170 -8.31 -14.57 -15.44
N MET A 171 -8.84 -13.34 -15.50
CA MET A 171 -8.51 -12.27 -14.56
C MET A 171 -9.04 -12.55 -13.15
N LEU A 172 -10.20 -13.19 -13.00
CA LEU A 172 -10.67 -13.65 -11.69
C LEU A 172 -9.73 -14.69 -11.08
N THR A 173 -9.34 -15.72 -11.86
CA THR A 173 -8.40 -16.73 -11.36
C THR A 173 -7.04 -16.13 -10.99
N LEU A 174 -6.51 -15.26 -11.84
CA LEU A 174 -5.24 -14.58 -11.56
C LEU A 174 -5.34 -13.75 -10.28
N GLY A 175 -6.45 -13.06 -10.04
CA GLY A 175 -6.73 -12.35 -8.79
C GLY A 175 -6.76 -13.30 -7.58
N LEU A 176 -7.40 -14.46 -7.69
CA LEU A 176 -7.42 -15.46 -6.60
C LEU A 176 -6.01 -16.00 -6.30
N LEU A 177 -5.17 -16.25 -7.31
CA LEU A 177 -3.80 -16.70 -7.10
C LEU A 177 -2.93 -15.61 -6.44
N LEU A 178 -3.05 -14.37 -6.91
CA LEU A 178 -2.29 -13.23 -6.38
C LEU A 178 -2.72 -12.85 -4.97
N SER A 179 -4.01 -12.95 -4.64
CA SER A 179 -4.49 -12.77 -3.27
C SER A 179 -4.00 -13.87 -2.33
N LEU A 180 -3.97 -15.13 -2.80
CA LEU A 180 -3.42 -16.24 -2.01
C LEU A 180 -1.92 -15.99 -1.74
N LEU A 181 -1.14 -15.66 -2.78
CA LEU A 181 0.28 -15.30 -2.67
C LEU A 181 0.50 -14.12 -1.70
N PHE A 182 -0.33 -13.08 -1.80
CA PHE A 182 -0.29 -11.93 -0.92
C PHE A 182 -0.49 -12.32 0.55
N ILE A 183 -1.51 -13.13 0.85
CA ILE A 183 -1.79 -13.62 2.21
C ILE A 183 -0.63 -14.49 2.72
N TYR A 184 -0.08 -15.34 1.88
CA TYR A 184 1.05 -16.20 2.23
C TYR A 184 2.30 -15.39 2.58
N GLU A 185 2.74 -14.51 1.69
CA GLU A 185 3.93 -13.67 1.89
C GLU A 185 3.78 -12.77 3.13
N SER A 186 2.55 -12.29 3.39
CA SER A 186 2.27 -11.40 4.52
C SER A 186 2.37 -12.07 5.90
N PHE A 187 2.10 -13.39 5.99
CA PHE A 187 1.91 -14.06 7.29
C PHE A 187 2.76 -15.31 7.51
N LEU A 188 3.42 -15.82 6.47
CA LEU A 188 4.24 -17.02 6.52
C LEU A 188 5.61 -16.76 5.88
N PRO A 189 6.72 -17.06 6.57
CA PRO A 189 8.07 -16.85 6.04
C PRO A 189 8.41 -17.78 4.88
N GLU A 190 7.73 -18.93 4.78
CA GLU A 190 7.95 -19.94 3.74
C GLU A 190 6.59 -20.42 3.19
N LEU A 191 6.56 -20.70 1.88
CA LEU A 191 5.37 -21.22 1.20
C LEU A 191 5.14 -22.70 1.58
N PRO A 192 4.04 -23.03 2.29
CA PRO A 192 3.77 -24.42 2.64
C PRO A 192 3.32 -25.21 1.42
N ARG A 193 3.45 -26.55 1.49
CA ARG A 193 3.00 -27.45 0.41
C ARG A 193 1.51 -27.33 0.08
N SER A 194 0.67 -26.88 1.03
CA SER A 194 -0.75 -26.65 0.79
C SER A 194 -0.99 -25.55 -0.25
N PHE A 195 -0.11 -24.53 -0.31
CA PHE A 195 -0.17 -23.50 -1.34
C PHE A 195 -0.02 -24.10 -2.74
N ALA A 196 0.92 -25.02 -2.95
CA ALA A 196 1.12 -25.65 -4.25
C ALA A 196 -0.11 -26.46 -4.69
N PHE A 197 -0.79 -27.13 -3.75
CA PHE A 197 -2.01 -27.88 -4.04
C PHE A 197 -3.20 -26.96 -4.36
N VAL A 198 -3.49 -25.99 -3.50
CA VAL A 198 -4.63 -25.06 -3.68
C VAL A 198 -4.38 -24.13 -4.86
N GLY A 199 -3.18 -23.55 -4.97
CA GLY A 199 -2.78 -22.72 -6.10
C GLY A 199 -2.77 -23.49 -7.42
N GLY A 200 -2.31 -24.74 -7.42
CA GLY A 200 -2.39 -25.62 -8.59
C GLY A 200 -3.84 -25.91 -9.00
N ALA A 201 -4.73 -26.18 -8.04
CA ALA A 201 -6.15 -26.39 -8.31
C ALA A 201 -6.84 -25.14 -8.87
N VAL A 202 -6.60 -23.96 -8.26
CA VAL A 202 -7.12 -22.67 -8.75
C VAL A 202 -6.59 -22.39 -10.15
N PHE A 203 -5.30 -22.60 -10.40
CA PHE A 203 -4.71 -22.40 -11.73
C PHE A 203 -5.35 -23.30 -12.80
N LEU A 204 -5.49 -24.61 -12.52
CA LEU A 204 -6.11 -25.54 -13.46
C LEU A 204 -7.59 -25.22 -13.72
N ALA A 205 -8.34 -24.82 -12.69
CA ALA A 205 -9.72 -24.37 -12.84
C ALA A 205 -9.82 -23.07 -13.65
N GLY A 206 -8.87 -22.15 -13.51
CA GLY A 206 -8.82 -20.96 -14.35
C GLY A 206 -8.51 -21.27 -15.80
N VAL A 207 -7.52 -22.13 -16.07
CA VAL A 207 -7.20 -22.56 -17.44
C VAL A 207 -8.43 -23.24 -18.08
N SER A 208 -9.13 -24.08 -17.33
CA SER A 208 -10.36 -24.72 -17.83
C SER A 208 -11.49 -23.71 -18.06
N ALA A 209 -11.66 -22.73 -17.16
CA ALA A 209 -12.65 -21.66 -17.30
C ALA A 209 -12.33 -20.72 -18.46
N VAL A 210 -11.07 -20.42 -18.75
CA VAL A 210 -10.70 -19.61 -19.92
C VAL A 210 -11.02 -20.36 -21.23
N TRP A 211 -10.80 -21.68 -21.27
CA TRP A 211 -11.02 -22.50 -22.46
C TRP A 211 -12.50 -22.67 -22.82
N ARG A 212 -13.37 -22.88 -21.82
CA ARG A 212 -14.84 -22.96 -21.97
C ARG A 212 -15.55 -22.22 -20.82
N PRO A 213 -15.70 -20.89 -20.92
CA PRO A 213 -16.13 -20.04 -19.81
C PRO A 213 -17.56 -20.28 -19.34
N GLU A 214 -18.46 -20.76 -20.21
CA GLU A 214 -19.83 -21.10 -19.82
C GLU A 214 -19.91 -22.45 -19.12
N SER A 215 -19.34 -23.51 -19.70
CA SER A 215 -19.50 -24.87 -19.18
C SER A 215 -18.63 -25.19 -17.95
N ASN A 216 -17.51 -24.50 -17.81
CA ASN A 216 -16.50 -24.82 -16.79
C ASN A 216 -16.52 -23.87 -15.59
N PHE A 217 -17.52 -22.99 -15.51
CA PHE A 217 -17.62 -22.01 -14.42
C PHE A 217 -17.77 -22.68 -13.04
N ASP A 218 -18.44 -23.84 -12.99
CA ASP A 218 -18.61 -24.62 -11.76
C ASP A 218 -17.27 -25.00 -11.11
N TYR A 219 -16.22 -25.26 -11.90
CA TYR A 219 -14.89 -25.54 -11.35
C TYR A 219 -14.31 -24.32 -10.65
N LEU A 220 -14.54 -23.12 -11.19
CA LEU A 220 -14.10 -21.87 -10.56
C LEU A 220 -14.81 -21.67 -9.22
N MET A 221 -16.13 -21.95 -9.16
CA MET A 221 -16.91 -21.90 -7.91
C MET A 221 -16.40 -22.89 -6.85
N ILE A 222 -16.10 -24.13 -7.22
CA ILE A 222 -15.50 -25.11 -6.30
C ILE A 222 -14.15 -24.61 -5.79
N THR A 223 -13.30 -24.06 -6.68
CA THR A 223 -11.99 -23.53 -6.28
C THR A 223 -12.09 -22.25 -5.45
N LEU A 224 -13.15 -21.45 -5.60
CA LEU A 224 -13.42 -20.28 -4.76
C LEU A 224 -13.68 -20.70 -3.31
N VAL A 225 -14.45 -21.77 -3.09
CA VAL A 225 -14.68 -22.33 -1.75
C VAL A 225 -13.37 -22.86 -1.16
N LEU A 226 -12.55 -23.56 -1.95
CA LEU A 226 -11.21 -24.00 -1.50
C LEU A 226 -10.31 -22.83 -1.14
N PHE A 227 -10.32 -21.75 -1.94
CA PHE A 227 -9.62 -20.52 -1.67
C PHE A 227 -10.08 -19.87 -0.36
N TRP A 228 -11.38 -19.83 -0.08
CA TRP A 228 -11.90 -19.31 1.20
C TRP A 228 -11.45 -20.12 2.39
N ILE A 229 -11.52 -21.44 2.30
CA ILE A 229 -11.06 -22.34 3.37
C ILE A 229 -9.57 -22.11 3.65
N GLU A 230 -8.75 -22.05 2.59
CA GLU A 230 -7.31 -21.91 2.72
C GLU A 230 -6.93 -20.51 3.26
N SER A 231 -7.52 -19.46 2.73
CA SER A 231 -7.30 -18.08 3.20
C SER A 231 -7.73 -17.91 4.65
N SER A 232 -8.89 -18.46 5.02
CA SER A 232 -9.38 -18.47 6.41
C SER A 232 -8.43 -19.23 7.33
N ARG A 233 -7.93 -20.40 6.90
CA ARG A 233 -6.95 -21.19 7.69
C ARG A 233 -5.68 -20.38 7.96
N VAL A 234 -5.13 -19.71 6.95
CA VAL A 234 -3.91 -18.89 7.09
C VAL A 234 -4.18 -17.68 8.00
N LEU A 235 -5.29 -16.96 7.79
CA LEU A 235 -5.64 -15.76 8.57
C LEU A 235 -5.99 -16.08 10.04
N ILE A 236 -6.69 -17.18 10.30
CA ILE A 236 -6.95 -17.68 11.66
C ILE A 236 -5.63 -18.07 12.33
N GLY A 237 -4.74 -18.76 11.62
CA GLY A 237 -3.40 -19.10 12.11
C GLY A 237 -2.58 -17.86 12.46
N ALA A 238 -2.57 -16.86 11.59
CA ALA A 238 -1.91 -15.57 11.82
C ALA A 238 -2.49 -14.84 13.03
N SER A 239 -3.82 -14.79 13.14
CA SER A 239 -4.52 -14.15 14.27
C SER A 239 -4.25 -14.84 15.60
N ARG A 240 -4.16 -16.18 15.61
CA ARG A 240 -3.76 -16.96 16.81
C ARG A 240 -2.32 -16.72 17.21
N ARG A 241 -1.42 -16.50 16.25
CA ARG A 241 -0.02 -16.12 16.50
C ARG A 241 0.14 -14.66 16.96
N ARG A 242 -0.94 -13.87 17.01
CA ARG A 242 -0.94 -12.43 17.29
C ARG A 242 0.06 -11.66 16.42
N SER A 243 0.19 -12.05 15.16
CA SER A 243 0.98 -11.27 14.21
C SER A 243 0.36 -9.88 14.08
N ASP A 244 1.15 -8.85 14.28
CA ASP A 244 0.73 -7.46 14.20
C ASP A 244 -0.06 -7.17 12.91
N GLY A 245 -1.23 -6.55 13.07
CA GLY A 245 -2.09 -6.15 11.95
C GLY A 245 -2.91 -7.29 11.32
N SER A 246 -2.73 -8.55 11.74
CA SER A 246 -3.50 -9.67 11.18
C SER A 246 -5.00 -9.54 11.41
N TRP A 247 -5.43 -8.94 12.53
CA TRP A 247 -6.84 -8.68 12.79
C TRP A 247 -7.45 -7.76 11.75
N THR A 248 -6.73 -6.71 11.33
CA THR A 248 -7.22 -5.78 10.31
C THR A 248 -7.42 -6.49 8.98
N MET A 249 -6.45 -7.31 8.57
CA MET A 249 -6.56 -8.11 7.36
C MET A 249 -7.67 -9.16 7.44
N ALA A 250 -7.80 -9.84 8.58
CA ALA A 250 -8.87 -10.82 8.83
C ALA A 250 -10.27 -10.17 8.78
N ALA A 251 -10.42 -8.95 9.29
CA ALA A 251 -11.68 -8.20 9.21
C ALA A 251 -12.05 -7.87 7.75
N GLY A 252 -11.10 -7.38 6.95
CA GLY A 252 -11.33 -7.12 5.52
C GLY A 252 -11.68 -8.39 4.74
N PHE A 253 -11.00 -9.50 5.03
CA PHE A 253 -11.31 -10.79 4.43
C PHE A 253 -12.69 -11.31 4.85
N ALA A 254 -13.09 -11.13 6.11
CA ALA A 254 -14.43 -11.49 6.57
C ALA A 254 -15.51 -10.65 5.86
N THR A 255 -15.29 -9.35 5.65
CA THR A 255 -16.20 -8.49 4.86
C THR A 255 -16.32 -9.01 3.43
N PHE A 256 -15.19 -9.32 2.78
CA PHE A 256 -15.19 -9.91 1.44
C PHE A 256 -15.93 -11.25 1.38
N PHE A 257 -15.70 -12.13 2.35
CA PHE A 257 -16.34 -13.43 2.45
C PHE A 257 -17.86 -13.31 2.57
N VAL A 258 -18.36 -12.41 3.43
CA VAL A 258 -19.81 -12.20 3.61
C VAL A 258 -20.45 -11.68 2.32
N CYS A 259 -19.86 -10.66 1.70
CA CYS A 259 -20.34 -10.10 0.44
C CYS A 259 -20.29 -11.10 -0.73
N SER A 260 -19.24 -11.91 -0.81
CA SER A 260 -19.14 -12.92 -1.86
C SER A 260 -20.06 -14.11 -1.62
N THR A 261 -20.35 -14.46 -0.36
CA THR A 261 -21.38 -15.45 -0.02
C THR A 261 -22.78 -14.95 -0.41
N TYR A 262 -23.05 -13.65 -0.23
CA TYR A 262 -24.30 -13.03 -0.67
C TYR A 262 -24.50 -13.21 -2.18
N ASP A 263 -23.47 -13.02 -3.00
CA ASP A 263 -23.57 -13.22 -4.46
C ASP A 263 -23.82 -14.68 -4.84
N VAL A 264 -23.13 -15.63 -4.20
CA VAL A 264 -23.38 -17.05 -4.44
C VAL A 264 -24.83 -17.41 -4.12
N LEU A 265 -25.42 -16.80 -3.07
CA LEU A 265 -26.82 -17.00 -2.71
C LEU A 265 -27.78 -16.35 -3.72
N LEU A 266 -27.44 -15.17 -4.26
CA LEU A 266 -28.20 -14.51 -5.33
C LEU A 266 -28.18 -15.34 -6.62
N ASP A 267 -27.00 -15.77 -7.07
CA ASP A 267 -26.82 -16.56 -8.29
C ASP A 267 -27.56 -17.90 -8.21
N SER A 268 -27.67 -18.46 -7.01
CA SER A 268 -28.42 -19.70 -6.76
C SER A 268 -29.94 -19.49 -6.68
N ASN A 269 -30.43 -18.26 -6.82
CA ASN A 269 -31.82 -17.86 -6.58
C ASN A 269 -32.33 -18.26 -5.18
N LEU A 270 -31.44 -18.30 -4.18
CA LEU A 270 -31.82 -18.59 -2.79
C LEU A 270 -32.38 -17.36 -2.07
N ILE A 271 -31.93 -16.17 -2.48
CA ILE A 271 -32.34 -14.88 -1.92
C ILE A 271 -32.61 -13.90 -3.06
N ASP A 272 -33.49 -12.93 -2.82
CA ASP A 272 -33.74 -11.81 -3.75
C ASP A 272 -32.71 -10.69 -3.55
N SER A 273 -32.47 -9.90 -4.60
CA SER A 273 -31.58 -8.74 -4.54
C SER A 273 -32.03 -7.73 -3.50
N LEU A 274 -31.17 -7.44 -2.51
CA LEU A 274 -31.45 -6.46 -1.47
C LEU A 274 -31.19 -5.04 -2.01
N GLY A 275 -32.25 -4.25 -2.13
CA GLY A 275 -32.14 -2.84 -2.55
C GLY A 275 -31.63 -2.65 -3.99
N GLY A 276 -31.84 -3.64 -4.87
CA GLY A 276 -31.38 -3.60 -6.26
C GLY A 276 -29.88 -3.80 -6.45
N ILE A 277 -29.15 -4.17 -5.39
CA ILE A 277 -27.73 -4.50 -5.47
C ILE A 277 -27.61 -5.96 -5.93
N THR A 278 -27.22 -6.13 -7.20
CA THR A 278 -27.00 -7.44 -7.84
C THR A 278 -25.57 -7.96 -7.65
N ASN A 279 -24.59 -7.07 -7.43
CA ASN A 279 -23.16 -7.41 -7.35
C ASN A 279 -22.56 -7.01 -5.99
N GLY A 280 -22.69 -7.86 -4.98
CA GLY A 280 -22.20 -7.64 -3.63
C GLY A 280 -20.68 -7.76 -3.50
N TYR A 281 -20.01 -8.61 -4.29
CA TYR A 281 -18.58 -8.93 -4.18
C TYR A 281 -17.71 -7.69 -4.36
N GLN A 282 -18.15 -6.73 -5.17
CA GLN A 282 -17.43 -5.48 -5.44
C GLN A 282 -17.27 -4.66 -4.14
N PHE A 283 -18.32 -4.57 -3.32
CA PHE A 283 -18.28 -3.91 -2.02
C PHE A 283 -17.42 -4.67 -1.02
N GLY A 284 -17.52 -6.00 -1.02
CA GLY A 284 -16.65 -6.86 -0.22
C GLY A 284 -15.17 -6.65 -0.54
N PHE A 285 -14.85 -6.53 -1.83
CA PHE A 285 -13.50 -6.31 -2.31
C PHE A 285 -12.95 -4.95 -1.88
N LEU A 286 -13.76 -3.89 -1.87
CA LEU A 286 -13.34 -2.61 -1.29
C LEU A 286 -12.98 -2.73 0.19
N GLY A 287 -13.77 -3.47 0.97
CA GLY A 287 -13.46 -3.76 2.37
C GLY A 287 -12.11 -4.46 2.53
N LEU A 288 -11.85 -5.46 1.69
CA LEU A 288 -10.55 -6.14 1.62
C LEU A 288 -9.42 -5.20 1.22
N CYS A 289 -9.63 -4.35 0.22
CA CYS A 289 -8.63 -3.39 -0.27
C CYS A 289 -8.25 -2.38 0.80
N LEU A 290 -9.24 -1.82 1.50
CA LEU A 290 -9.00 -0.87 2.57
C LEU A 290 -8.23 -1.53 3.73
N ALA A 291 -8.63 -2.75 4.12
CA ALA A 291 -7.95 -3.50 5.15
C ALA A 291 -6.49 -3.82 4.79
N ALA A 292 -6.25 -4.27 3.55
CA ALA A 292 -4.91 -4.52 3.05
C ALA A 292 -4.09 -3.22 3.00
N ALA A 293 -4.63 -2.12 2.46
CA ALA A 293 -3.94 -0.83 2.43
C ALA A 293 -3.52 -0.36 3.84
N ILE A 294 -4.41 -0.49 4.84
CA ILE A 294 -4.08 -0.18 6.24
C ILE A 294 -2.99 -1.12 6.77
N PHE A 295 -3.06 -2.41 6.45
CA PHE A 295 -2.07 -3.40 6.84
C PHE A 295 -0.68 -3.08 6.27
N LEU A 296 -0.58 -2.82 4.96
CA LEU A 296 0.69 -2.44 4.33
C LEU A 296 1.19 -1.08 4.84
N ALA A 297 0.34 -0.07 5.01
CA ALA A 297 0.77 1.22 5.57
C ALA A 297 1.39 1.07 6.96
N ARG A 298 0.84 0.18 7.79
CA ARG A 298 1.41 -0.17 9.10
C ARG A 298 2.70 -0.98 9.01
N SER A 299 2.90 -1.81 7.99
CA SER A 299 4.18 -2.50 7.80
C SER A 299 5.28 -1.50 7.43
N ILE A 300 5.01 -0.54 6.53
CA ILE A 300 5.95 0.53 6.16
C ILE A 300 6.37 1.34 7.39
N ALA A 301 5.39 1.80 8.19
CA ALA A 301 5.68 2.61 9.38
C ALA A 301 6.66 1.89 10.32
N ARG A 302 6.46 0.58 10.54
CA ARG A 302 7.33 -0.23 11.39
C ARG A 302 8.71 -0.44 10.80
N SER A 303 8.81 -0.73 9.50
CA SER A 303 10.10 -0.86 8.83
C SER A 303 10.90 0.43 8.90
N ASN A 304 10.24 1.59 8.77
CA ASN A 304 10.89 2.88 8.93
C ASN A 304 11.39 3.10 10.37
N ASP A 305 10.58 2.80 11.38
CA ASP A 305 10.99 2.94 12.79
C ASP A 305 12.21 2.04 13.11
N ALA A 306 12.21 0.81 12.62
CA ALA A 306 13.33 -0.12 12.76
C ALA A 306 14.61 0.38 12.05
N LEU A 307 14.46 0.95 10.86
CA LEU A 307 15.58 1.56 10.11
C LEU A 307 16.15 2.79 10.84
N VAL A 308 15.30 3.63 11.42
CA VAL A 308 15.73 4.80 12.20
C VAL A 308 16.47 4.34 13.46
N ALA A 309 15.94 3.36 14.20
CA ALA A 309 16.59 2.82 15.39
C ALA A 309 17.98 2.23 15.08
N ASN A 310 18.11 1.47 13.98
CA ASN A 310 19.40 0.93 13.56
C ASN A 310 20.40 2.02 13.18
N LYS A 311 19.97 3.08 12.49
CA LYS A 311 20.84 4.21 12.14
C LYS A 311 21.35 4.95 13.38
N ILE A 312 20.51 5.12 14.40
CA ILE A 312 20.92 5.71 15.68
C ILE A 312 21.98 4.85 16.36
N LYS A 313 21.74 3.54 16.45
CA LYS A 313 22.69 2.59 17.07
C LYS A 313 24.05 2.57 16.37
N ILE A 314 24.08 2.56 15.03
CA ILE A 314 25.33 2.61 14.27
C ILE A 314 26.08 3.93 14.56
N ARG A 315 25.36 5.06 14.62
CA ARG A 315 25.97 6.37 14.91
C ARG A 315 26.54 6.44 16.33
N GLU A 316 25.86 5.85 17.31
CA GLU A 316 26.37 5.76 18.69
C GLU A 316 27.65 4.93 18.76
N GLN A 317 27.68 3.76 18.10
CA GLN A 317 28.88 2.92 18.03
C GLN A 317 30.05 3.63 17.33
N GLU A 318 29.78 4.40 16.28
CA GLU A 318 30.80 5.19 15.60
C GLU A 318 31.35 6.31 16.50
N LEU A 319 30.49 7.00 17.26
CA LEU A 319 30.91 8.03 18.21
C LEU A 319 31.74 7.45 19.36
N GLU A 320 31.32 6.32 19.93
CA GLU A 320 32.06 5.63 20.99
C GLU A 320 33.45 5.21 20.51
N ARG A 321 33.53 4.63 19.30
CA ARG A 321 34.82 4.26 18.69
C ARG A 321 35.74 5.47 18.50
N ARG A 322 35.20 6.59 18.00
CA ARG A 322 35.98 7.83 17.83
C ARG A 322 36.47 8.39 19.17
N LEU A 323 35.66 8.30 20.23
CA LEU A 323 36.07 8.72 21.57
C LEU A 323 37.18 7.83 22.13
N LEU A 324 37.07 6.51 21.96
CA LEU A 324 38.10 5.55 22.37
C LEU A 324 39.41 5.78 21.62
N ASP A 325 39.36 5.99 20.30
CA ASP A 325 40.54 6.26 19.48
C ASP A 325 41.23 7.58 19.90
N ALA A 326 40.45 8.62 20.20
CA ALA A 326 40.97 9.89 20.71
C ALA A 326 41.60 9.74 22.10
N GLU A 327 40.99 8.95 22.99
CA GLU A 327 41.52 8.68 24.32
C GLU A 327 42.79 7.82 24.26
N MET A 328 42.83 6.81 23.40
CA MET A 328 44.02 6.00 23.14
C MET A 328 45.16 6.87 22.60
N SER A 329 44.89 7.70 21.59
CA SER A 329 45.90 8.62 21.05
C SER A 329 46.44 9.57 22.13
N ARG A 330 45.57 10.11 22.99
CA ARG A 330 45.99 10.97 24.11
C ARG A 330 46.86 10.21 25.11
N LYS A 331 46.44 9.01 25.54
CA LYS A 331 47.19 8.17 26.48
C LYS A 331 48.54 7.74 25.91
N THR A 332 48.60 7.38 24.64
CA THR A 332 49.87 7.04 23.96
C THR A 332 50.81 8.23 23.99
N LYS A 333 50.32 9.43 23.68
CA LYS A 333 51.13 10.64 23.75
C LYS A 333 51.61 10.94 25.18
N GLU A 334 50.73 10.85 26.17
CA GLU A 334 51.09 11.04 27.59
C GLU A 334 52.16 10.03 28.06
N LEU A 335 52.07 8.77 27.60
CA LEU A 335 53.06 7.73 27.91
C LEU A 335 54.41 7.98 27.21
N GLU A 336 54.39 8.44 25.96
CA GLU A 336 55.59 8.82 25.22
C GLU A 336 56.30 10.02 25.87
N ASP A 337 55.54 11.04 26.26
CA ASP A 337 56.05 12.23 26.96
C ASP A 337 56.67 11.83 28.32
N ALA A 338 56.01 10.96 29.10
CA ALA A 338 56.54 10.44 30.36
C ALA A 338 57.80 9.60 30.17
N ARG A 339 57.86 8.78 29.10
CA ARG A 339 59.06 8.01 28.75
C ARG A 339 60.22 8.94 28.39
N ALA A 340 59.98 9.98 27.59
CA ALA A 340 60.99 10.97 27.24
C ALA A 340 61.52 11.70 28.48
N LEU A 341 60.63 12.07 29.41
CA LEU A 341 61.02 12.68 30.69
C LEU A 341 61.89 11.74 31.54
N GLN A 342 61.52 10.46 31.67
CA GLN A 342 62.32 9.48 32.40
C GLN A 342 63.71 9.29 31.80
N LEU A 343 63.80 9.23 30.47
CA LEU A 343 65.08 9.14 29.77
C LEU A 343 65.95 10.38 29.99
N SER A 344 65.34 11.58 30.07
CA SER A 344 66.07 12.83 30.34
C SER A 344 66.66 12.91 31.76
N MET A 345 66.15 12.11 32.70
CA MET A 345 66.69 12.01 34.05
C MET A 345 67.88 11.05 34.15
N LEU A 346 68.15 10.26 33.10
CA LEU A 346 69.30 9.37 33.07
C LEU A 346 70.56 10.12 32.59
N PRO A 347 71.72 9.88 33.22
CA PRO A 347 72.96 10.49 32.77
C PRO A 347 73.32 9.99 31.36
N ILE A 348 73.75 10.92 30.50
CA ILE A 348 74.10 10.64 29.09
C ILE A 348 75.32 9.70 29.01
N GLU A 349 76.25 9.86 29.95
CA GLU A 349 77.44 9.03 30.10
C GLU A 349 77.43 8.37 31.47
N LEU A 350 77.79 7.09 31.54
CA LEU A 350 77.93 6.38 32.80
C LEU A 350 79.04 7.04 33.63
N PRO A 351 78.76 7.50 34.87
CA PRO A 351 79.77 8.17 35.68
C PRO A 351 80.93 7.23 36.00
N SER A 352 82.16 7.60 35.65
CA SER A 352 83.35 6.83 35.99
C SER A 352 83.84 7.18 37.40
N ILE A 353 83.66 6.28 38.35
CA ILE A 353 84.15 6.42 39.72
C ILE A 353 85.34 5.47 39.92
N PRO A 354 86.52 5.95 40.33
CA PRO A 354 87.70 5.09 40.49
C PRO A 354 87.41 3.92 41.45
N GLY A 355 87.60 2.69 40.97
CA GLY A 355 87.39 1.46 41.76
C GLY A 355 85.96 0.88 41.74
N LEU A 356 85.02 1.46 41.00
CA LEU A 356 83.66 0.93 40.81
C LEU A 356 83.30 0.82 39.32
N ASP A 357 82.86 -0.36 38.88
CA ASP A 357 82.37 -0.58 37.51
C ASP A 357 80.83 -0.60 37.51
N ILE A 358 80.20 0.33 36.79
CA ILE A 358 78.75 0.52 36.78
C ILE A 358 78.24 0.16 35.38
N ALA A 359 77.39 -0.86 35.28
CA ALA A 359 76.71 -1.26 34.05
C ALA A 359 75.20 -0.98 34.15
N ALA A 360 74.62 -0.42 33.09
CA ALA A 360 73.18 -0.25 32.95
C ALA A 360 72.70 -0.94 31.66
N TYR A 361 71.57 -1.64 31.75
CA TYR A 361 70.89 -2.25 30.60
C TYR A 361 69.49 -1.64 30.48
N MET A 362 69.16 -1.17 29.28
CA MET A 362 67.84 -0.66 28.96
C MET A 362 67.27 -1.50 27.82
N ASN A 363 66.10 -2.09 28.03
CA ASN A 363 65.38 -2.77 26.96
C ASN A 363 64.42 -1.76 26.33
N THR A 364 64.79 -1.26 25.16
CA THR A 364 64.03 -0.23 24.43
C THR A 364 62.85 -0.79 23.67
#